data_AF-A0A6S8R501-F1
#
_entry.id   AF-A0A6S8R501-F1
#
_cell.length_a   1.000
_cell.length_b   1.000
_cell.length_c   1.000
_cell.angle_alpha   90.00
_cell.angle_beta   90.00
_cell.angle_gamma   90.00
#
_symmetry.space_group_name_H-M   'P 1'
#
loop_
_entity.id
_entity.type
_entity.pdbx_description
1 polymer ?
#
loop_
_entity_poly.entity_id
_entity_poly.type
_entity_poly.pdbx_seq_one_letter_code
_entity_poly.pdbx_strand_id
1 'polypeptide(L)'
;MKISALSLSLLVALPSYTSAASCLASLTRFNLAFRGRCRYDDVLGRIADEVAKTEACEGVTAENELIALLGVTTVEGAQGEVYSMCEGLFQAEKADEFLPFPDISEQGPQFDKQYYDGNTYWNEQYETNVENRVPYLKNEAANRLDIDAANVEDVYDGIAKSGGIQFPGGLSNFQDDDGNICDLRAVMCCWASDRQANDNNGNCAKAYDTNCVDADPGDNTDICYVDMSRSGGSAHVDAGFALYPGDNNDGEGSVHCHGFAWSQDEQHHTSRFFGNNLFFVSMYDHMSQRGYVRNIPGAPMCGCVEKVRGSSSSVFQFVCVCENSRHSLTFFSYPSSSFL
;
A
#
# COMPACT_ATOMS: atom_id res chain seq x y z
N MET A 1 -6.08 0.05 24.71
CA MET A 1 -6.75 -1.27 24.83
C MET A 1 -7.40 -1.37 26.20
N LYS A 2 -8.73 -1.47 26.30
CA LYS A 2 -9.42 -1.68 27.58
C LYS A 2 -9.57 -3.18 27.82
N ILE A 3 -8.69 -3.78 28.61
CA ILE A 3 -8.93 -5.11 29.16
C ILE A 3 -9.86 -4.91 30.36
N SER A 4 -11.13 -5.26 30.21
CA SER A 4 -12.09 -5.22 31.32
C SER A 4 -12.36 -6.64 31.78
N ALA A 5 -12.03 -6.93 33.04
CA ALA A 5 -12.35 -8.19 33.68
C ALA A 5 -13.87 -8.31 33.85
N LEU A 6 -14.56 -8.99 32.93
CA LEU A 6 -15.95 -9.40 33.11
C LEU A 6 -16.24 -10.72 32.40
N SER A 7 -16.09 -11.79 33.18
CA SER A 7 -16.93 -12.99 33.25
C SER A 7 -17.32 -13.69 31.94
N LEU A 8 -16.68 -14.84 31.69
CA LEU A 8 -17.28 -15.92 30.90
C LEU A 8 -17.24 -17.22 31.73
N SER A 9 -18.36 -17.54 32.35
CA SER A 9 -18.55 -18.78 33.11
C SER A 9 -19.07 -19.87 32.18
N LEU A 10 -18.22 -20.85 31.83
CA LEU A 10 -18.67 -22.13 31.29
C LEU A 10 -17.98 -23.27 32.06
N LEU A 11 -18.76 -23.99 32.87
CA LEU A 11 -18.29 -25.13 33.66
C LEU A 11 -17.93 -26.32 32.75
N VAL A 12 -16.66 -26.69 32.73
CA VAL A 12 -16.21 -28.06 32.41
C VAL A 12 -15.19 -28.45 33.48
N ALA A 13 -15.47 -29.55 34.18
CA ALA A 13 -14.66 -30.04 35.29
C ALA A 13 -13.50 -30.92 34.78
N LEU A 14 -12.25 -30.43 34.93
CA LEU A 14 -10.98 -31.17 34.77
C LEU A 14 -9.89 -30.47 35.63
N PRO A 15 -8.71 -31.10 35.86
CA PRO A 15 -8.02 -31.14 37.15
C PRO A 15 -7.42 -29.81 37.61
N SER A 16 -7.42 -29.63 38.92
CA SER A 16 -6.99 -28.45 39.66
C SER A 16 -5.49 -28.14 39.47
N TYR A 17 -5.17 -27.39 38.42
CA TYR A 17 -4.08 -26.42 38.46
C TYR A 17 -4.71 -25.05 38.64
N THR A 18 -4.61 -24.50 39.84
CA THR A 18 -5.01 -23.12 40.12
C THR A 18 -4.22 -22.21 39.19
N SER A 19 -4.89 -21.55 38.25
CA SER A 19 -4.32 -20.36 37.61
C SER A 19 -3.97 -19.40 38.74
N ALA A 20 -2.71 -18.96 38.81
CA ALA A 20 -2.35 -17.92 39.76
C ALA A 20 -3.25 -16.71 39.47
N ALA A 21 -3.94 -16.21 40.49
CA ALA A 21 -4.76 -15.01 40.34
C ALA A 21 -3.85 -13.86 39.93
N SER A 22 -4.19 -13.17 38.84
CA SER A 22 -3.43 -12.02 38.34
C SER A 22 -3.35 -10.94 39.41
N CYS A 23 -2.14 -10.42 39.64
CA CYS A 23 -1.92 -9.35 40.63
C CYS A 23 -2.45 -8.00 40.12
N LEU A 24 -2.42 -7.77 38.80
CA LEU A 24 -2.96 -6.56 38.16
C LEU A 24 -4.49 -6.60 38.00
N ALA A 25 -5.12 -7.79 37.99
CA ALA A 25 -6.57 -7.93 37.94
C ALA A 25 -7.26 -7.37 39.20
N SER A 26 -6.51 -7.17 40.29
CA SER A 26 -6.99 -6.51 41.51
C SER A 26 -7.11 -4.98 41.35
N LEU A 27 -6.49 -4.39 40.32
CA LEU A 27 -6.61 -2.97 40.02
C LEU A 27 -7.94 -2.69 39.32
N THR A 28 -8.67 -1.69 39.82
CA THR A 28 -10.04 -1.40 39.36
C THR A 28 -10.11 -1.01 37.88
N ARG A 29 -9.05 -0.42 37.32
CA ARG A 29 -8.78 -0.27 35.87
C ARG A 29 -7.29 0.03 35.66
N PHE A 30 -6.64 -0.66 34.73
CA PHE A 30 -5.43 -0.17 34.07
C PHE A 30 -5.64 -0.19 32.56
N ASN A 31 -5.04 0.74 31.83
CA ASN A 31 -5.19 0.87 30.38
C ASN A 31 -3.82 0.74 29.74
N LEU A 32 -3.67 -0.26 28.88
CA LEU A 32 -2.48 -0.43 28.07
C LEU A 32 -2.65 0.42 26.81
N ALA A 33 -1.86 1.49 26.75
CA ALA A 33 -1.69 2.31 25.57
C ALA A 33 -0.26 2.14 25.05
N PHE A 34 -0.13 1.89 23.76
CA PHE A 34 1.16 1.80 23.09
C PHE A 34 1.06 2.47 21.72
N ARG A 35 2.20 3.02 21.29
CA ARG A 35 2.39 3.56 19.94
C ARG A 35 3.34 2.60 19.22
N GLY A 36 2.99 2.18 18.01
CA GLY A 36 3.80 1.24 17.23
C GLY A 36 3.11 -0.09 16.98
N ARG A 37 3.89 -1.18 16.94
CA ARG A 37 3.40 -2.53 16.60
C ARG A 37 2.62 -3.14 17.77
N CYS A 38 1.54 -3.84 17.45
CA CYS A 38 0.78 -4.64 18.42
C CYS A 38 1.35 -6.07 18.39
N ARG A 39 2.35 -6.36 19.22
CA ARG A 39 2.98 -7.69 19.31
C ARG A 39 3.09 -8.13 20.76
N TYR A 40 3.24 -9.45 20.95
CA TYR A 40 3.43 -10.05 22.26
C TYR A 40 4.54 -9.35 23.07
N ASP A 41 5.72 -9.16 22.49
CA ASP A 41 6.86 -8.54 23.19
C ASP A 41 6.58 -7.08 23.61
N ASP A 42 5.88 -6.33 22.76
CA ASP A 42 5.50 -4.93 23.04
C ASP A 42 4.47 -4.86 24.18
N VAL A 43 3.48 -5.76 24.18
CA VAL A 43 2.50 -5.89 25.26
C VAL A 43 3.18 -6.36 26.55
N LEU A 44 4.06 -7.37 26.47
CA LEU A 44 4.79 -7.91 27.59
C LEU A 44 5.70 -6.85 28.24
N GLY A 45 6.37 -6.02 27.43
CA GLY A 45 7.16 -4.89 27.92
C GLY A 45 6.31 -3.90 28.72
N ARG A 46 5.08 -3.61 28.27
CA ARG A 46 4.15 -2.75 29.02
C ARG A 46 3.63 -3.41 30.29
N ILE A 47 3.37 -4.72 30.27
CA ILE A 47 3.01 -5.45 31.50
C ILE A 47 4.17 -5.42 32.49
N ALA A 48 5.41 -5.56 32.03
CA ALA A 48 6.60 -5.46 32.88
C ALA A 48 6.68 -4.09 33.58
N ASP A 49 6.41 -2.99 32.86
CA ASP A 49 6.35 -1.65 33.43
C ASP A 49 5.28 -1.54 34.54
N GLU A 50 4.11 -2.15 34.35
CA GLU A 50 3.00 -2.08 35.33
C GLU A 50 3.22 -3.01 36.53
N VAL A 51 3.77 -4.21 36.31
CA VAL A 51 4.19 -5.15 37.36
C VAL A 51 5.24 -4.48 38.26
N ALA A 52 6.24 -3.81 37.68
CA ALA A 52 7.30 -3.16 38.44
C ALA A 52 6.81 -1.99 39.33
N LYS A 53 5.69 -1.36 38.97
CA LYS A 53 5.08 -0.25 39.74
C LYS A 53 4.11 -0.73 40.80
N THR A 54 3.73 -2.01 40.79
CA THR A 54 2.64 -2.53 41.61
C THR A 54 3.19 -3.39 42.73
N GLU A 55 3.11 -2.91 43.98
CA GLU A 55 3.58 -3.67 45.16
C GLU A 55 2.92 -5.06 45.27
N ALA A 56 1.64 -5.17 44.89
CA ALA A 56 0.92 -6.45 44.88
C ALA A 56 1.49 -7.50 43.90
N CYS A 57 2.38 -7.09 42.99
CA CYS A 57 3.03 -7.92 41.99
C CYS A 57 4.49 -8.26 42.33
N GLU A 58 4.96 -7.99 43.56
CA GLU A 58 6.33 -8.29 43.96
C GLU A 58 6.65 -9.79 43.78
N GLY A 59 7.73 -10.09 43.04
CA GLY A 59 8.16 -11.46 42.73
C GLY A 59 7.40 -12.16 41.59
N VAL A 60 6.40 -11.49 40.99
CA VAL A 60 5.70 -11.99 39.80
C VAL A 60 6.43 -11.52 38.53
N THR A 61 6.65 -12.41 37.57
CA THR A 61 7.20 -12.03 36.26
C THR A 61 6.10 -11.50 35.34
N ALA A 62 6.47 -10.60 34.43
CA ALA A 62 5.54 -10.07 33.44
C ALA A 62 4.87 -11.16 32.59
N GLU A 63 5.60 -12.23 32.25
CA GLU A 63 5.06 -13.36 31.49
C GLU A 63 3.98 -14.11 32.27
N ASN A 64 4.25 -14.45 33.54
CA ASN A 64 3.28 -15.15 34.37
C ASN A 64 2.04 -14.29 34.62
N GLU A 65 2.23 -12.98 34.81
CA GLU A 65 1.13 -12.05 34.98
C GLU A 65 0.28 -11.91 33.71
N LEU A 66 0.91 -11.82 32.53
CA LEU A 66 0.20 -11.75 31.25
C LEU A 66 -0.59 -13.04 30.98
N ILE A 67 -0.02 -14.21 31.26
CA ILE A 67 -0.71 -15.51 31.17
C ILE A 67 -1.95 -15.52 32.08
N ALA A 68 -1.80 -15.08 33.33
CA ALA A 68 -2.89 -15.01 34.30
C ALA A 68 -3.98 -14.00 33.88
N LEU A 69 -3.60 -12.83 33.37
CA LEU A 69 -4.52 -11.79 32.89
C LEU A 69 -5.35 -12.26 31.70
N LEU A 70 -4.76 -13.02 30.79
CA LEU A 70 -5.42 -13.55 29.60
C LEU A 70 -6.22 -14.83 29.89
N GLY A 71 -6.12 -15.39 31.08
CA GLY A 71 -6.81 -16.62 31.46
C GLY A 71 -6.30 -17.87 30.71
N VAL A 72 -5.08 -17.82 30.20
CA VAL A 72 -4.41 -18.93 29.49
C VAL A 72 -3.43 -19.63 30.43
N THR A 73 -2.84 -20.75 29.99
CA THR A 73 -1.93 -21.57 30.81
C THR A 73 -0.50 -21.65 30.27
N THR A 74 -0.25 -21.14 29.07
CA THR A 74 1.07 -21.22 28.41
C THR A 74 1.43 -19.89 27.77
N VAL A 75 2.74 -19.68 27.56
CA VAL A 75 3.27 -18.52 26.81
C VAL A 75 2.71 -18.50 25.38
N GLU A 76 2.65 -19.66 24.73
CA GLU A 76 2.06 -19.81 23.38
C GLU A 76 0.58 -19.41 23.36
N GLY A 77 -0.19 -19.81 24.38
CA GLY A 77 -1.58 -19.38 24.53
C GLY A 77 -1.69 -17.86 24.71
N ALA A 78 -0.79 -17.26 25.49
CA ALA A 78 -0.75 -15.81 25.67
C ALA A 78 -0.37 -15.08 24.38
N GLN A 79 0.57 -15.61 23.60
CA GLN A 79 0.90 -15.09 22.28
C GLN A 79 -0.31 -15.12 21.34
N GLY A 80 -1.05 -16.24 21.31
CA GLY A 80 -2.26 -16.39 20.51
C GLY A 80 -3.37 -15.42 20.92
N GLU A 81 -3.61 -15.24 22.22
CA GLU A 81 -4.62 -14.28 22.70
C GLU A 81 -4.23 -12.83 22.43
N VAL A 82 -2.96 -12.44 22.68
CA VAL A 82 -2.49 -11.10 22.30
C VAL A 82 -2.66 -10.87 20.81
N TYR A 83 -2.32 -11.86 19.98
CA TYR A 83 -2.52 -11.78 18.53
C TYR A 83 -4.00 -11.55 18.18
N SER A 84 -4.92 -12.36 18.74
CA SER A 84 -6.36 -12.25 18.53
C SER A 84 -6.91 -10.88 18.96
N MET A 85 -6.45 -10.36 20.10
CA MET A 85 -6.82 -9.03 20.58
C MET A 85 -6.32 -7.92 19.64
N CYS A 86 -5.08 -8.02 19.18
CA CYS A 86 -4.50 -7.09 18.21
C CYS A 86 -5.26 -7.11 16.87
N GLU A 87 -5.64 -8.30 16.40
CA GLU A 87 -6.45 -8.49 15.21
C GLU A 87 -7.85 -7.90 15.38
N GLY A 88 -8.53 -8.18 16.49
CA GLY A 88 -9.87 -7.65 16.77
C GLY A 88 -9.93 -6.12 16.82
N LEU A 89 -8.89 -5.48 17.38
CA LEU A 89 -8.77 -4.02 17.36
C LEU A 89 -8.61 -3.49 15.93
N PHE A 90 -7.84 -4.18 15.10
CA PHE A 90 -7.63 -3.78 13.72
C PHE A 90 -8.85 -4.01 12.83
N GLN A 91 -9.56 -5.13 12.98
CA GLN A 91 -10.77 -5.39 12.19
C GLN A 91 -11.88 -4.38 12.51
N ALA A 92 -11.99 -3.96 13.78
CA ALA A 92 -12.89 -2.88 14.18
C ALA A 92 -12.50 -1.52 13.56
N GLU A 93 -11.21 -1.26 13.35
CA GLU A 93 -10.70 -0.05 12.67
C GLU A 93 -10.92 -0.13 11.14
N LYS A 94 -10.71 -1.30 10.53
CA LYS A 94 -10.84 -1.53 9.08
C LYS A 94 -12.28 -1.48 8.57
N ALA A 95 -13.24 -1.96 9.35
CA ALA A 95 -14.61 -2.18 8.86
C ALA A 95 -15.41 -0.89 8.63
N ASP A 96 -15.08 0.20 9.33
CA ASP A 96 -15.84 1.46 9.26
C ASP A 96 -15.01 2.70 8.81
N GLU A 97 -13.67 2.65 8.73
CA GLU A 97 -12.85 3.87 8.53
C GLU A 97 -11.98 3.93 7.25
N PHE A 98 -11.75 2.82 6.54
CA PHE A 98 -10.89 2.86 5.36
C PHE A 98 -11.66 3.33 4.12
N LEU A 99 -11.14 4.37 3.46
CA LEU A 99 -11.70 4.89 2.21
C LEU A 99 -11.71 3.78 1.14
N PRO A 100 -12.88 3.41 0.59
CA PRO A 100 -12.94 2.52 -0.58
C PRO A 100 -12.12 3.10 -1.73
N PHE A 101 -11.28 2.28 -2.36
CA PHE A 101 -10.42 2.73 -3.44
C PHE A 101 -11.16 3.47 -4.59
N PRO A 102 -12.35 3.02 -5.04
CA PRO A 102 -13.09 3.70 -6.10
C PRO A 102 -13.56 5.12 -5.76
N ASP A 103 -13.62 5.47 -4.49
CA ASP A 103 -14.01 6.81 -4.03
C ASP A 103 -12.87 7.83 -4.21
N ILE A 104 -11.66 7.39 -4.59
CA ILE A 104 -10.53 8.28 -4.89
C ILE A 104 -10.69 8.90 -6.28
N SER A 105 -11.05 8.11 -7.29
CA SER A 105 -11.29 8.65 -8.64
C SER A 105 -12.70 9.20 -8.79
N GLU A 106 -13.67 8.63 -8.08
CA GLU A 106 -15.12 8.87 -8.23
C GLU A 106 -15.62 8.62 -9.68
N GLN A 107 -14.83 7.92 -10.50
CA GLN A 107 -15.16 7.59 -11.90
C GLN A 107 -15.67 6.15 -12.05
N GLY A 108 -15.57 5.35 -10.98
CA GLY A 108 -16.02 3.96 -10.92
C GLY A 108 -14.96 2.92 -11.32
N PRO A 109 -15.24 1.62 -11.11
CA PRO A 109 -14.22 0.57 -11.12
C PRO A 109 -13.60 0.32 -12.50
N GLN A 110 -14.33 0.60 -13.59
CA GLN A 110 -13.78 0.52 -14.94
C GLN A 110 -12.69 1.57 -15.15
N PHE A 111 -12.89 2.78 -14.62
CA PHE A 111 -11.89 3.83 -14.71
C PHE A 111 -10.63 3.46 -13.94
N ASP A 112 -10.77 2.99 -12.69
CA ASP A 112 -9.62 2.57 -11.87
C ASP A 112 -8.84 1.44 -12.54
N LYS A 113 -9.54 0.46 -13.13
CA LYS A 113 -8.92 -0.61 -13.89
C LYS A 113 -8.09 -0.08 -15.07
N GLN A 114 -8.70 0.80 -15.86
CA GLN A 114 -8.07 1.38 -17.03
C GLN A 114 -6.92 2.31 -16.65
N TYR A 115 -7.03 3.04 -15.54
CA TYR A 115 -5.96 3.85 -14.99
C TYR A 115 -4.72 2.99 -14.70
N TYR A 116 -4.88 1.85 -14.04
CA TYR A 116 -3.76 0.95 -13.76
C TYR A 116 -3.26 0.17 -14.97
N ASP A 117 -4.04 0.09 -16.05
CA ASP A 117 -3.57 -0.41 -17.35
C ASP A 117 -2.76 0.64 -18.13
N GLY A 118 -2.74 1.91 -17.68
CA GLY A 118 -2.08 3.00 -18.38
C GLY A 118 -2.98 3.76 -19.36
N ASN A 119 -4.29 3.48 -19.37
CA ASN A 119 -5.30 4.16 -20.17
C ASN A 119 -5.98 5.26 -19.34
N THR A 120 -7.02 5.87 -19.90
CA THR A 120 -7.82 6.98 -19.35
C THR A 120 -7.24 8.34 -19.63
N TYR A 121 -8.10 9.36 -19.52
CA TYR A 121 -7.69 10.75 -19.67
C TYR A 121 -6.69 11.22 -18.61
N TRP A 122 -6.54 10.52 -17.48
CA TRP A 122 -5.47 10.78 -16.50
C TRP A 122 -4.10 10.30 -16.97
N ASN A 123 -4.02 9.29 -17.85
CA ASN A 123 -2.75 8.83 -18.39
C ASN A 123 -2.44 9.36 -19.79
N GLU A 124 -3.46 9.57 -20.62
CA GLU A 124 -3.25 9.75 -22.06
C GLU A 124 -3.15 11.21 -22.49
N GLN A 125 -3.81 12.12 -21.77
CA GLN A 125 -3.90 13.53 -22.14
C GLN A 125 -2.76 14.35 -21.54
N TYR A 126 -2.48 15.51 -22.10
CA TYR A 126 -1.63 16.55 -21.52
C TYR A 126 -2.41 17.87 -21.51
N GLU A 127 -2.06 18.78 -20.61
CA GLU A 127 -2.70 20.10 -20.52
C GLU A 127 -2.59 20.81 -21.88
N THR A 128 -3.68 21.39 -22.38
CA THR A 128 -3.68 21.99 -23.72
C THR A 128 -4.47 23.28 -23.74
N ASN A 129 -3.99 24.27 -24.49
CA ASN A 129 -4.75 25.50 -24.75
C ASN A 129 -5.66 25.35 -25.97
N VAL A 130 -5.66 24.18 -26.61
CA VAL A 130 -6.53 23.89 -27.74
C VAL A 130 -7.96 23.69 -27.25
N GLU A 131 -8.91 24.31 -27.94
CA GLU A 131 -10.33 24.50 -27.59
C GLU A 131 -11.14 23.18 -27.47
N ASN A 132 -10.86 22.31 -26.50
CA ASN A 132 -11.44 20.96 -26.44
C ASN A 132 -12.23 20.60 -25.15
N ARG A 133 -12.48 21.54 -24.23
CA ARG A 133 -13.33 21.25 -23.05
C ARG A 133 -14.80 21.53 -23.33
N VAL A 134 -15.69 20.62 -22.95
CA VAL A 134 -17.15 20.86 -22.88
C VAL A 134 -17.54 20.94 -21.41
N PRO A 135 -18.15 22.03 -20.91
CA PRO A 135 -18.48 23.27 -21.62
C PRO A 135 -17.25 24.12 -21.96
N TYR A 136 -17.30 24.80 -23.11
CA TYR A 136 -16.21 25.62 -23.63
C TYR A 136 -15.97 26.84 -22.74
N LEU A 137 -14.79 26.93 -22.15
CA LEU A 137 -14.32 28.09 -21.39
C LEU A 137 -13.20 28.77 -22.18
N LYS A 138 -13.52 29.93 -22.75
CA LYS A 138 -12.59 30.71 -23.56
C LYS A 138 -11.43 31.20 -22.67
N ASN A 139 -10.19 30.94 -23.11
CA ASN A 139 -8.93 31.24 -22.40
C ASN A 139 -8.64 30.36 -21.17
N GLU A 140 -9.26 29.18 -21.06
CA GLU A 140 -8.88 28.18 -20.04
C GLU A 140 -8.25 26.96 -20.72
N ALA A 141 -7.16 26.46 -20.15
CA ALA A 141 -6.54 25.22 -20.61
C ALA A 141 -7.41 24.01 -20.23
N ALA A 142 -7.51 23.06 -21.15
CA ALA A 142 -8.15 21.77 -20.95
C ALA A 142 -7.15 20.72 -20.42
N ASN A 143 -7.65 19.58 -19.94
CA ASN A 143 -6.88 18.41 -19.51
C ASN A 143 -5.86 18.72 -18.39
N ARG A 144 -6.27 19.60 -17.49
CA ARG A 144 -5.46 20.09 -16.38
C ARG A 144 -5.48 19.07 -15.24
N LEU A 145 -4.38 18.37 -15.04
CA LEU A 145 -4.30 17.28 -14.07
C LEU A 145 -4.62 17.73 -12.64
N ASP A 146 -4.16 18.94 -12.27
CA ASP A 146 -4.43 19.56 -10.97
C ASP A 146 -5.93 19.84 -10.71
N ILE A 147 -6.73 19.93 -11.78
CA ILE A 147 -8.19 20.08 -11.69
C ILE A 147 -8.89 18.73 -11.89
N ASP A 148 -8.49 17.98 -12.90
CA ASP A 148 -9.13 16.76 -13.36
C ASP A 148 -8.91 15.58 -12.38
N ALA A 149 -7.86 15.65 -11.57
CA ALA A 149 -7.53 14.69 -10.51
C ALA A 149 -7.41 15.38 -9.13
N ALA A 150 -8.04 16.54 -8.93
CA ALA A 150 -7.95 17.31 -7.69
C ALA A 150 -8.27 16.49 -6.43
N ASN A 151 -9.21 15.53 -6.53
CA ASN A 151 -9.58 14.66 -5.42
C ASN A 151 -8.39 13.83 -4.89
N VAL A 152 -7.36 13.56 -5.70
CA VAL A 152 -6.16 12.85 -5.25
C VAL A 152 -5.42 13.66 -4.19
N GLU A 153 -5.29 14.98 -4.36
CA GLU A 153 -4.65 15.84 -3.36
C GLU A 153 -5.51 15.94 -2.10
N ASP A 154 -6.83 16.10 -2.25
CA ASP A 154 -7.79 16.14 -1.14
C ASP A 154 -7.78 14.85 -0.32
N VAL A 155 -7.74 13.68 -0.98
CA VAL A 155 -7.63 12.38 -0.31
C VAL A 155 -6.30 12.26 0.41
N TYR A 156 -5.18 12.71 -0.18
CA TYR A 156 -3.90 12.65 0.51
C TYR A 156 -3.89 13.51 1.77
N ASP A 157 -4.33 14.77 1.65
CA ASP A 157 -4.31 15.74 2.73
C ASP A 157 -5.34 15.46 3.83
N GLY A 158 -6.52 15.00 3.45
CA GLY A 158 -7.63 14.75 4.36
C GLY A 158 -7.67 13.34 4.95
N ILE A 159 -7.19 12.33 4.22
CA ILE A 159 -7.39 10.92 4.58
C ILE A 159 -6.05 10.18 4.67
N ALA A 160 -5.27 10.09 3.60
CA ALA A 160 -4.16 9.14 3.51
C ALA A 160 -3.02 9.36 4.51
N LYS A 161 -2.87 10.59 5.05
CA LYS A 161 -1.88 10.94 6.08
C LYS A 161 -2.16 10.31 7.44
N SER A 162 -3.42 10.07 7.79
CA SER A 162 -3.82 9.60 9.13
C SER A 162 -4.82 8.46 9.13
N GLY A 163 -5.52 8.22 8.03
CA GLY A 163 -6.49 7.16 7.84
C GLY A 163 -6.00 6.09 6.87
N GLY A 164 -6.85 5.10 6.61
CA GLY A 164 -6.55 3.99 5.71
C GLY A 164 -7.25 4.11 4.36
N ILE A 165 -6.62 3.55 3.33
CA ILE A 165 -7.19 3.36 2.00
C ILE A 165 -7.30 1.86 1.76
N GLN A 166 -8.48 1.42 1.32
CA GLN A 166 -8.69 0.03 0.94
C GLN A 166 -7.86 -0.29 -0.29
N PHE A 167 -7.20 -1.45 -0.30
CA PHE A 167 -6.46 -1.87 -1.49
C PHE A 167 -7.46 -2.35 -2.57
N PRO A 168 -7.27 -2.00 -3.86
CA PRO A 168 -8.15 -2.38 -4.95
C PRO A 168 -7.90 -3.82 -5.40
N GLY A 169 -7.97 -4.77 -4.45
CA GLY A 169 -7.68 -6.18 -4.67
C GLY A 169 -8.69 -6.88 -5.57
N GLY A 170 -9.76 -6.21 -6.00
CA GLY A 170 -10.70 -6.68 -7.01
C GLY A 170 -10.23 -6.48 -8.46
N LEU A 171 -9.15 -5.71 -8.69
CA LEU A 171 -8.64 -5.45 -10.03
C LEU A 171 -7.67 -6.56 -10.45
N SER A 172 -7.78 -7.03 -11.68
CA SER A 172 -6.94 -8.13 -12.19
C SER A 172 -5.44 -7.78 -12.25
N ASN A 173 -5.08 -6.49 -12.19
CA ASN A 173 -3.70 -6.02 -12.05
C ASN A 173 -3.07 -6.51 -10.73
N PHE A 174 -3.89 -6.72 -9.72
CA PHE A 174 -3.47 -7.01 -8.35
C PHE A 174 -3.95 -8.36 -7.82
N GLN A 175 -4.44 -9.23 -8.69
CA GLN A 175 -4.89 -10.58 -8.35
C GLN A 175 -3.97 -11.62 -9.00
N ASP A 176 -3.71 -12.73 -8.32
CA ASP A 176 -3.17 -13.96 -8.92
C ASP A 176 -4.25 -14.68 -9.77
N ASP A 177 -3.98 -15.92 -10.21
CA ASP A 177 -4.96 -16.72 -10.97
C ASP A 177 -6.09 -17.30 -10.08
N ASP A 178 -5.87 -17.33 -8.76
CA ASP A 178 -6.80 -17.86 -7.75
C ASP A 178 -7.65 -16.75 -7.07
N GLY A 179 -7.42 -15.48 -7.43
CA GLY A 179 -8.11 -14.30 -6.89
C GLY A 179 -7.49 -13.72 -5.60
N ASN A 180 -6.30 -14.18 -5.19
CA ASN A 180 -5.56 -13.63 -4.06
C ASN A 180 -4.83 -12.35 -4.43
N ILE A 181 -4.67 -11.46 -3.45
CA ILE A 181 -3.91 -10.23 -3.63
C ILE A 181 -2.42 -10.55 -3.61
N CYS A 182 -1.75 -10.25 -4.71
CA CYS A 182 -0.33 -10.46 -5.00
C CYS A 182 0.44 -11.48 -4.13
N ASP A 183 0.73 -12.67 -4.65
CA ASP A 183 1.43 -13.74 -3.94
C ASP A 183 2.80 -13.34 -3.36
N LEU A 184 3.59 -12.54 -4.08
CA LEU A 184 4.90 -12.08 -3.57
C LEU A 184 4.78 -10.88 -2.63
N ARG A 185 3.56 -10.39 -2.39
CA ARG A 185 3.29 -9.22 -1.56
C ARG A 185 4.08 -7.98 -1.99
N ALA A 186 4.14 -7.78 -3.31
CA ALA A 186 4.85 -6.68 -3.92
C ALA A 186 4.10 -6.16 -5.14
N VAL A 187 4.10 -4.84 -5.29
CA VAL A 187 3.55 -4.13 -6.45
C VAL A 187 4.65 -3.28 -7.05
N MET A 188 4.62 -3.17 -8.38
CA MET A 188 5.47 -2.27 -9.14
C MET A 188 4.59 -1.38 -10.03
N CYS A 189 4.93 -0.10 -10.09
CA CYS A 189 4.39 0.86 -11.04
C CYS A 189 5.52 1.37 -11.93
N CYS A 190 5.28 1.47 -13.23
CA CYS A 190 6.22 2.00 -14.21
C CYS A 190 5.52 2.99 -15.13
N TRP A 191 6.19 4.12 -15.36
CA TRP A 191 5.71 5.22 -16.18
C TRP A 191 6.68 5.47 -17.33
N ALA A 192 6.13 5.70 -18.51
CA ALA A 192 6.89 5.98 -19.73
C ALA A 192 6.69 7.41 -20.26
N SER A 193 5.91 8.24 -19.58
CA SER A 193 5.67 9.61 -20.02
C SER A 193 5.49 10.58 -18.86
N ASP A 194 5.77 11.85 -19.13
CA ASP A 194 5.53 12.99 -18.26
C ASP A 194 4.55 13.97 -18.92
N ARG A 195 3.49 14.35 -18.20
CA ARG A 195 2.44 15.28 -18.69
C ARG A 195 2.39 16.62 -17.96
N GLN A 196 3.28 16.88 -17.00
CA GLN A 196 3.21 18.06 -16.15
C GLN A 196 4.45 18.94 -16.26
N ALA A 197 4.26 20.23 -16.53
CA ALA A 197 5.38 21.15 -16.70
C ALA A 197 5.65 21.98 -15.43
N ASN A 198 6.93 22.28 -15.19
CA ASN A 198 7.41 23.14 -14.08
C ASN A 198 7.28 22.52 -12.68
N ASP A 199 7.31 21.20 -12.55
CA ASP A 199 7.34 20.49 -11.27
C ASP A 199 8.74 19.96 -10.90
N ASN A 200 9.77 20.30 -11.69
CA ASN A 200 11.15 19.82 -11.58
C ASN A 200 11.32 18.30 -11.73
N ASN A 201 10.37 17.63 -12.38
CA ASN A 201 10.45 16.23 -12.74
C ASN A 201 10.31 16.08 -14.26
N GLY A 202 10.79 14.96 -14.81
CA GLY A 202 10.74 14.68 -16.24
C GLY A 202 11.29 15.78 -17.15
N ASN A 203 10.79 15.82 -18.38
CA ASN A 203 11.17 16.83 -19.37
C ASN A 203 9.97 17.58 -20.00
N CYS A 204 8.74 17.39 -19.50
CA CYS A 204 7.58 18.14 -19.98
C CYS A 204 7.73 19.64 -19.70
N ALA A 205 7.46 20.46 -20.71
CA ALA A 205 7.57 21.91 -20.59
C ALA A 205 6.41 22.68 -21.25
N LYS A 206 6.25 23.94 -20.87
CA LYS A 206 5.37 24.89 -21.56
C LYS A 206 6.06 25.40 -22.84
N ALA A 207 5.34 25.68 -23.92
CA ALA A 207 3.91 25.40 -24.13
C ALA A 207 3.68 23.90 -24.29
N TYR A 208 2.69 23.36 -23.57
CA TYR A 208 2.43 21.91 -23.53
C TYR A 208 2.19 21.31 -24.91
N ASP A 209 1.46 22.04 -25.77
CA ASP A 209 1.11 21.63 -27.12
C ASP A 209 2.30 21.33 -28.04
N THR A 210 3.51 21.79 -27.67
CA THR A 210 4.72 21.57 -28.45
C THR A 210 5.84 20.90 -27.66
N ASN A 211 5.93 21.15 -26.35
CA ASN A 211 7.08 20.76 -25.53
C ASN A 211 6.74 19.69 -24.49
N CYS A 212 5.51 19.17 -24.49
CA CYS A 212 5.09 18.07 -23.60
C CYS A 212 4.51 16.89 -24.39
N VAL A 213 4.43 17.00 -25.72
CA VAL A 213 4.02 15.89 -26.58
C VAL A 213 5.14 14.86 -26.56
N ASP A 214 4.85 13.67 -26.03
CA ASP A 214 5.81 12.57 -25.84
C ASP A 214 7.00 12.95 -24.95
N ALA A 215 6.73 13.77 -23.93
CA ALA A 215 7.70 14.04 -22.87
C ALA A 215 7.95 12.81 -22.00
N ASP A 216 9.19 12.70 -21.56
CA ASP A 216 9.77 11.60 -20.82
C ASP A 216 9.75 11.88 -19.30
N PRO A 217 9.50 10.85 -18.47
CA PRO A 217 9.67 10.94 -17.04
C PRO A 217 11.16 10.95 -16.68
N GLY A 218 11.47 11.27 -15.42
CA GLY A 218 12.83 11.16 -14.91
C GLY A 218 13.27 9.70 -14.86
N ASP A 219 14.27 9.35 -15.68
CA ASP A 219 14.74 7.98 -15.84
C ASP A 219 15.34 7.36 -14.55
N ASN A 220 14.98 6.11 -14.26
CA ASN A 220 15.62 5.32 -13.20
C ASN A 220 15.75 3.81 -13.50
N THR A 221 15.29 3.34 -14.66
CA THR A 221 15.09 1.92 -14.98
C THR A 221 15.39 1.66 -16.44
N ASP A 222 15.98 0.49 -16.71
CA ASP A 222 16.21 -0.03 -18.07
C ASP A 222 15.37 -1.30 -18.34
N ILE A 223 14.22 -1.18 -19.00
CA ILE A 223 13.41 -2.23 -19.61
C ILE A 223 14.10 -2.95 -20.79
N CYS A 224 14.47 -4.21 -20.63
CA CYS A 224 14.95 -5.04 -21.74
C CYS A 224 13.79 -5.65 -22.59
N TYR A 225 12.72 -6.12 -21.94
CA TYR A 225 11.59 -6.76 -22.63
C TYR A 225 10.33 -6.83 -21.76
N VAL A 226 9.18 -6.95 -22.42
CA VAL A 226 7.85 -7.21 -21.83
C VAL A 226 7.30 -8.52 -22.38
N ASP A 227 6.81 -9.40 -21.50
CA ASP A 227 6.11 -10.65 -21.83
C ASP A 227 4.60 -10.46 -21.63
N MET A 228 3.88 -10.26 -22.73
CA MET A 228 2.44 -9.95 -22.71
C MET A 228 1.57 -11.14 -22.29
N SER A 229 2.12 -12.37 -22.30
CA SER A 229 1.38 -13.54 -21.83
C SER A 229 1.03 -13.47 -20.33
N ARG A 230 1.74 -12.63 -19.57
CA ARG A 230 1.49 -12.43 -18.14
C ARG A 230 0.52 -11.30 -17.84
N SER A 231 0.06 -10.63 -18.89
CA SER A 231 -0.61 -9.35 -18.79
C SER A 231 -1.76 -9.20 -19.78
N GLY A 232 -2.24 -10.30 -20.35
CA GLY A 232 -3.14 -10.25 -21.49
C GLY A 232 -4.42 -9.42 -21.26
N GLY A 233 -4.88 -9.31 -20.01
CA GLY A 233 -5.97 -8.39 -19.65
C GLY A 233 -5.64 -6.90 -19.85
N SER A 234 -4.40 -6.50 -19.58
CA SER A 234 -3.88 -5.12 -19.72
C SER A 234 -3.26 -4.87 -21.09
N ALA A 235 -2.59 -5.87 -21.67
CA ALA A 235 -2.01 -5.80 -23.01
C ALA A 235 -3.05 -6.00 -24.13
N HIS A 236 -4.26 -6.44 -23.79
CA HIS A 236 -5.35 -6.76 -24.72
C HIS A 236 -4.98 -7.80 -25.80
N VAL A 237 -4.00 -8.67 -25.50
CA VAL A 237 -3.54 -9.76 -26.35
C VAL A 237 -3.28 -11.01 -25.51
N ASP A 238 -3.50 -12.20 -26.07
CA ASP A 238 -3.33 -13.45 -25.31
C ASP A 238 -1.86 -13.77 -24.98
N ALA A 239 -0.94 -13.42 -25.90
CA ALA A 239 0.50 -13.60 -25.73
C ALA A 239 1.28 -12.73 -26.72
N GLY A 240 2.54 -12.44 -26.38
CA GLY A 240 3.42 -11.64 -27.21
C GLY A 240 4.67 -11.23 -26.42
N PHE A 241 5.67 -10.72 -27.13
CA PHE A 241 6.85 -10.12 -26.51
C PHE A 241 7.16 -8.79 -27.18
N ALA A 242 7.51 -7.79 -26.37
CA ALA A 242 8.14 -6.57 -26.85
C ALA A 242 9.60 -6.57 -26.39
N LEU A 243 10.52 -6.33 -27.32
CA LEU A 243 11.95 -6.21 -27.03
C LEU A 243 12.34 -4.75 -27.13
N TYR A 244 13.14 -4.31 -26.17
CA TYR A 244 13.68 -2.96 -26.11
C TYR A 244 15.20 -3.06 -26.07
N PRO A 245 15.84 -3.22 -27.24
CA PRO A 245 17.28 -3.41 -27.31
C PRO A 245 18.00 -2.07 -27.15
N GLY A 246 18.39 -1.71 -25.92
CA GLY A 246 19.11 -0.48 -25.63
C GLY A 246 18.39 0.35 -24.56
N ASP A 247 19.05 1.41 -24.11
CA ASP A 247 18.55 2.33 -23.08
C ASP A 247 18.14 3.67 -23.72
N ASN A 248 17.16 4.36 -23.13
CA ASN A 248 16.77 5.72 -23.46
C ASN A 248 16.42 5.85 -24.97
N ASN A 249 16.98 6.88 -25.62
CA ASN A 249 16.74 7.21 -27.04
C ASN A 249 17.20 6.13 -28.03
N ASP A 250 17.94 5.12 -27.58
CA ASP A 250 18.40 3.99 -28.39
C ASP A 250 17.57 2.71 -28.13
N GLY A 251 16.52 2.77 -27.31
CA GLY A 251 15.71 1.62 -26.93
C GLY A 251 14.33 1.97 -26.37
N GLU A 252 14.13 1.76 -25.07
CA GLU A 252 12.83 1.84 -24.39
C GLU A 252 12.25 3.25 -24.15
N GLY A 253 13.06 4.31 -24.33
CA GLY A 253 12.79 5.65 -23.81
C GLY A 253 13.24 5.80 -22.35
N SER A 254 12.98 6.94 -21.72
CA SER A 254 13.24 7.05 -20.28
C SER A 254 12.07 6.45 -19.51
N VAL A 255 12.37 5.60 -18.51
CA VAL A 255 11.33 4.95 -17.72
C VAL A 255 11.55 5.21 -16.25
N HIS A 256 10.46 5.53 -15.55
CA HIS A 256 10.47 5.61 -14.10
C HIS A 256 9.68 4.44 -13.52
N CYS A 257 10.30 3.64 -12.66
CA CYS A 257 9.62 2.59 -11.92
C CYS A 257 9.74 2.80 -10.41
N HIS A 258 8.65 2.53 -9.68
CA HIS A 258 8.60 2.58 -8.22
C HIS A 258 7.78 1.40 -7.70
N GLY A 259 8.41 0.57 -6.87
CA GLY A 259 7.77 -0.56 -6.23
C GLY A 259 7.76 -0.47 -4.71
N PHE A 260 6.83 -1.20 -4.12
CA PHE A 260 6.76 -1.42 -2.68
C PHE A 260 6.39 -2.87 -2.39
N ALA A 261 6.77 -3.33 -1.20
CA ALA A 261 6.42 -4.66 -0.70
C ALA A 261 5.88 -4.56 0.72
N TRP A 262 5.10 -5.55 1.14
CA TRP A 262 4.57 -5.62 2.49
C TRP A 262 4.90 -6.94 3.19
N SER A 263 4.86 -6.89 4.52
CA SER A 263 5.21 -8.01 5.39
C SER A 263 4.28 -9.20 5.21
N GLN A 264 4.79 -10.38 5.56
CA GLN A 264 3.99 -11.60 5.71
C GLN A 264 3.06 -11.53 6.94
N ASP A 265 3.47 -10.77 7.96
CA ASP A 265 2.68 -10.49 9.15
C ASP A 265 1.57 -9.48 8.83
N GLU A 266 0.31 -9.90 8.92
CA GLU A 266 -0.88 -9.09 8.63
C GLU A 266 -1.04 -7.91 9.61
N GLN A 267 -0.46 -8.02 10.81
CA GLN A 267 -0.50 -6.96 11.82
C GLN A 267 0.60 -5.92 11.62
N HIS A 268 1.55 -6.19 10.74
CA HIS A 268 2.60 -5.24 10.41
C HIS A 268 2.00 -4.03 9.68
N HIS A 269 2.42 -2.81 10.05
CA HIS A 269 1.89 -1.58 9.46
C HIS A 269 1.97 -1.55 7.93
N THR A 270 3.03 -2.11 7.34
CA THR A 270 3.15 -2.22 5.87
C THR A 270 2.04 -3.09 5.25
N SER A 271 1.56 -4.10 5.96
CA SER A 271 0.47 -5.01 5.52
C SER A 271 -0.90 -4.48 5.88
N ARG A 272 -0.97 -3.55 6.83
CA ARG A 272 -2.22 -2.88 7.21
C ARG A 272 -2.57 -1.75 6.22
N PHE A 273 -1.57 -0.99 5.78
CA PHE A 273 -1.72 0.22 5.00
C PHE A 273 -1.11 0.12 3.59
N PHE A 274 -0.98 -1.09 3.03
CA PHE A 274 -0.46 -1.25 1.65
C PHE A 274 -1.37 -0.63 0.58
N GLY A 275 -2.68 -0.48 0.87
CA GLY A 275 -3.59 0.33 0.04
C GLY A 275 -3.17 1.79 -0.03
N ASN A 276 -2.77 2.38 1.10
CA ASN A 276 -2.21 3.74 1.13
C ASN A 276 -0.90 3.84 0.36
N ASN A 277 -0.03 2.81 0.42
CA ASN A 277 1.20 2.80 -0.36
C ASN A 277 0.92 2.81 -1.86
N LEU A 278 -0.05 2.01 -2.32
CA LEU A 278 -0.46 2.02 -3.72
C LEU A 278 -0.96 3.41 -4.14
N PHE A 279 -1.87 4.00 -3.36
CA PHE A 279 -2.38 5.34 -3.61
C PHE A 279 -1.26 6.39 -3.64
N PHE A 280 -0.37 6.37 -2.64
CA PHE A 280 0.72 7.32 -2.53
C PHE A 280 1.67 7.23 -3.72
N VAL A 281 2.10 6.01 -4.08
CA VAL A 281 3.05 5.79 -5.16
C VAL A 281 2.41 6.09 -6.52
N SER A 282 1.21 5.58 -6.77
CA SER A 282 0.62 5.66 -8.11
C SER A 282 -0.03 7.01 -8.41
N MET A 283 -0.91 7.46 -7.52
CA MET A 283 -1.78 8.59 -7.79
C MET A 283 -1.21 9.89 -7.24
N TYR A 284 -0.73 9.89 -5.98
CA TYR A 284 -0.28 11.13 -5.36
C TYR A 284 1.13 11.54 -5.81
N ASP A 285 2.18 10.79 -5.47
CA ASP A 285 3.58 11.17 -5.75
C ASP A 285 3.85 11.21 -7.25
N HIS A 286 3.60 10.11 -7.97
CA HIS A 286 4.05 10.01 -9.36
C HIS A 286 3.09 10.68 -10.34
N MET A 287 1.79 10.45 -10.27
CA MET A 287 0.85 11.10 -11.20
C MET A 287 0.61 12.58 -10.82
N SER A 288 0.09 12.88 -9.63
CA SER A 288 -0.35 14.24 -9.27
C SER A 288 0.81 15.21 -9.03
N GLN A 289 1.86 14.80 -8.29
CA GLN A 289 2.96 15.72 -7.96
C GLN A 289 4.03 15.82 -9.05
N ARG A 290 4.27 14.75 -9.81
CA ARG A 290 5.37 14.68 -10.80
C ARG A 290 4.91 14.53 -12.26
N GLY A 291 3.62 14.39 -12.52
CA GLY A 291 3.09 14.23 -13.87
C GLY A 291 3.41 12.92 -14.57
N TYR A 292 3.91 11.89 -13.87
CA TYR A 292 4.30 10.64 -14.50
C TYR A 292 3.09 9.76 -14.80
N VAL A 293 2.99 9.34 -16.06
CA VAL A 293 1.81 8.69 -16.63
C VAL A 293 2.20 7.67 -17.72
N ARG A 294 1.18 6.96 -18.21
CA ARG A 294 1.23 5.91 -19.24
C ARG A 294 2.01 4.67 -18.82
N ASN A 295 1.52 3.53 -19.29
CA ASN A 295 2.18 2.25 -19.12
C ASN A 295 3.32 2.07 -20.13
N ILE A 296 4.18 1.11 -19.81
CA ILE A 296 5.09 0.52 -20.79
C ILE A 296 4.25 -0.27 -21.80
N PRO A 297 4.46 -0.11 -23.11
CA PRO A 297 3.70 -0.84 -24.12
C PRO A 297 3.70 -2.36 -23.86
N GLY A 298 2.51 -2.94 -23.68
CA GLY A 298 2.34 -4.38 -23.40
C GLY A 298 2.36 -4.79 -21.93
N ALA A 299 2.59 -3.86 -21.00
CA ALA A 299 2.50 -4.08 -19.56
C ALA A 299 1.43 -3.15 -18.95
N PRO A 300 0.83 -3.48 -17.80
CA PRO A 300 0.06 -2.49 -17.04
C PRO A 300 0.98 -1.39 -16.51
N MET A 301 0.42 -0.23 -16.22
CA MET A 301 1.13 0.84 -15.53
C MET A 301 1.48 0.45 -14.10
N CYS A 302 0.56 -0.22 -13.38
CA CYS A 302 0.85 -0.84 -12.08
C CYS A 302 0.26 -2.24 -11.99
N GLY A 303 0.96 -3.13 -11.27
CA GLY A 303 0.47 -4.48 -10.98
C GLY A 303 1.34 -5.26 -10.01
N CYS A 304 0.90 -6.48 -9.67
CA CYS A 304 1.69 -7.40 -8.85
C CYS A 304 3.03 -7.75 -9.51
N VAL A 305 4.05 -7.98 -8.69
CA VAL A 305 5.40 -8.38 -9.14
C VAL A 305 5.49 -9.88 -9.47
N GLU A 306 4.41 -10.65 -9.49
CA GLU A 306 4.42 -12.06 -9.95
C GLU A 306 3.56 -12.37 -11.14
N LYS A 307 2.71 -11.44 -11.59
CA LYS A 307 2.18 -11.40 -12.97
C LYS A 307 3.30 -11.06 -13.98
N VAL A 308 4.47 -11.59 -13.68
CA VAL A 308 5.80 -11.07 -13.89
C VAL A 308 6.78 -12.22 -13.82
N ARG A 309 6.53 -13.36 -13.16
CA ARG A 309 7.57 -14.39 -13.01
C ARG A 309 7.37 -15.59 -13.93
N GLY A 310 8.43 -15.98 -14.62
CA GLY A 310 8.62 -17.29 -15.24
C GLY A 310 9.65 -18.04 -14.43
N SER A 311 9.74 -19.37 -14.58
CA SER A 311 10.65 -20.21 -13.79
C SER A 311 12.14 -19.92 -14.07
N SER A 312 12.68 -18.80 -13.59
CA SER A 312 14.09 -18.61 -13.26
C SER A 312 14.24 -17.43 -12.29
N SER A 313 15.20 -17.54 -11.39
CA SER A 313 15.45 -16.60 -10.31
C SER A 313 16.09 -15.30 -10.81
N SER A 314 15.28 -14.27 -11.05
CA SER A 314 15.71 -12.88 -11.27
C SER A 314 14.55 -11.92 -10.98
N VAL A 315 14.86 -10.77 -10.39
CA VAL A 315 13.92 -9.79 -9.80
C VAL A 315 13.39 -8.86 -10.92
N PHE A 316 12.07 -8.58 -10.90
CA PHE A 316 11.31 -7.77 -11.88
C PHE A 316 11.24 -8.33 -13.31
N GLN A 317 10.04 -8.70 -13.74
CA GLN A 317 9.79 -9.42 -14.98
C GLN A 317 8.32 -9.19 -15.50
N PHE A 318 7.78 -8.00 -15.27
CA PHE A 318 6.85 -7.37 -16.23
C PHE A 318 7.65 -6.68 -17.34
N VAL A 319 8.88 -6.34 -16.96
CA VAL A 319 9.91 -5.51 -17.55
C VAL A 319 11.17 -6.13 -16.99
N CYS A 320 11.95 -6.86 -17.79
CA CYS A 320 13.23 -7.39 -17.31
C CYS A 320 14.21 -6.24 -17.26
N VAL A 321 14.86 -5.98 -16.13
CA VAL A 321 15.76 -4.84 -16.02
C VAL A 321 17.20 -5.20 -16.39
N CYS A 322 17.81 -4.42 -17.28
CA CYS A 322 19.19 -4.67 -17.74
C CYS A 322 20.19 -4.21 -16.66
N GLU A 323 21.33 -4.90 -16.55
CA GLU A 323 22.22 -4.89 -15.37
C GLU A 323 22.92 -3.53 -15.14
N ASN A 324 22.23 -2.51 -14.60
CA ASN A 324 22.79 -1.33 -13.91
C ASN A 324 21.77 -0.34 -13.29
N SER A 325 20.48 -0.66 -13.19
CA SER A 325 19.46 0.36 -12.85
C SER A 325 19.27 0.61 -11.34
N ARG A 326 19.04 1.88 -10.98
CA ARG A 326 18.80 2.34 -9.59
C ARG A 326 17.32 2.31 -9.27
N HIS A 327 16.84 1.17 -8.81
CA HIS A 327 15.45 1.04 -8.36
C HIS A 327 15.23 1.69 -6.99
N SER A 328 14.13 2.43 -6.85
CA SER A 328 13.60 2.83 -5.56
C SER A 328 12.58 1.80 -5.09
N LEU A 329 12.97 0.95 -4.14
CA LEU A 329 12.05 0.13 -3.35
C LEU A 329 11.79 0.86 -2.04
N THR A 330 10.59 1.42 -1.91
CA THR A 330 10.24 2.18 -0.71
C THR A 330 9.49 1.27 0.26
N PHE A 331 10.11 1.05 1.42
CA PHE A 331 9.42 0.52 2.59
C PHE A 331 8.88 1.71 3.37
N PHE A 332 7.59 2.01 3.19
CA PHE A 332 6.94 3.07 3.96
C PHE A 332 6.89 2.67 5.44
N SER A 333 7.72 3.30 6.25
CA SER A 333 7.52 3.36 7.69
C SER A 333 6.63 4.56 8.00
N TYR A 334 5.37 4.33 8.33
CA TYR A 334 4.52 5.40 8.83
C TYR A 334 5.15 5.98 10.11
N PRO A 335 5.44 7.30 10.17
CA PRO A 335 5.84 7.90 11.43
C PRO A 335 4.67 7.77 12.40
N SER A 336 4.94 7.20 13.56
CA SER A 336 4.01 7.07 14.68
C SER A 336 3.74 8.44 15.32
N SER A 337 3.11 9.34 14.57
CA SER A 337 2.82 10.71 14.98
C SER A 337 1.32 11.00 14.90
N SER A 338 0.80 11.39 16.07
CA SER A 338 -0.44 12.15 16.25
C SER A 338 -1.76 11.39 16.22
N PHE A 339 -1.91 10.40 17.11
CA PHE A 339 -3.20 10.12 17.73
C PHE A 339 -3.13 10.59 19.19
N LEU A 340 -3.93 11.60 19.52
CA LEU A 340 -4.22 12.10 20.86
C LEU A 340 -5.42 11.36 21.42
#